data_AF-A0AA49JFT9-F1
#
_entry.id   AF-A0AA49JFT9-F1
#
_cell.length_a   1.000
_cell.length_b   1.000
_cell.length_c   1.000
_cell.angle_alpha   90.00
_cell.angle_beta   90.00
_cell.angle_gamma   90.00
#
_symmetry.space_group_name_H-M   'P 1'
#
loop_
_entity.id
_entity.type
_entity.pdbx_description
1 polymer ?
#
loop_
_entity_poly.entity_id
_entity_poly.type
_entity_poly.pdbx_seq_one_letter_code
_entity_poly.pdbx_strand_id
1 'polypeptide(L)' 'MSDKSRIIADGRERFERSPEFANKVKEIKEEVNQQYALILLSERSWVRQQLIKIKLRIKVKRRIAKLSSSRNLHLKWNCI' A
#
# COMPACT_ATOMS: atom_id res chain seq x y z
N MET A 1 -9.34 28.58 1.27
CA MET A 1 -8.62 27.30 1.07
C MET A 1 -7.65 27.49 -0.07
N SER A 2 -6.35 27.25 0.13
CA SER A 2 -5.27 27.64 -0.79
C SER A 2 -5.15 26.67 -1.99
N ASP A 3 -5.04 27.19 -3.22
CA ASP A 3 -4.99 26.43 -4.49
C ASP A 3 -3.96 25.29 -4.54
N LYS A 4 -2.87 25.41 -3.76
CA LYS A 4 -1.86 24.34 -3.62
C LYS A 4 -2.44 23.03 -3.11
N SER A 5 -3.46 23.08 -2.24
CA SER A 5 -4.11 21.89 -1.70
C SER A 5 -4.93 21.13 -2.74
N ARG A 6 -5.51 21.84 -3.72
CA ARG A 6 -6.27 21.26 -4.83
C ARG A 6 -5.35 20.51 -5.81
N ILE A 7 -4.24 21.11 -6.20
CA ILE A 7 -3.28 20.51 -7.15
C ILE A 7 -2.68 19.20 -6.61
N ILE A 8 -2.37 19.16 -5.30
CA ILE A 8 -1.81 17.97 -4.64
C ILE A 8 -2.86 16.84 -4.56
N ALA A 9 -4.13 17.18 -4.28
CA ALA A 9 -5.22 16.21 -4.27
C ALA A 9 -5.43 15.58 -5.66
N ASP A 10 -5.43 16.41 -6.71
CA ASP A 10 -5.59 15.99 -8.10
C ASP A 10 -4.45 15.07 -8.58
N GLY A 11 -3.20 15.40 -8.23
CA GLY A 11 -2.03 14.59 -8.59
C GLY A 11 -2.03 13.23 -7.89
N ARG A 12 -2.47 13.18 -6.64
CA ARG A 12 -2.61 11.94 -5.88
C ARG A 12 -3.69 11.03 -6.47
N GLU A 13 -4.85 11.60 -6.81
CA GLU A 13 -5.95 10.83 -7.40
C GLU A 13 -5.58 10.25 -8.77
N ARG A 14 -4.85 11.00 -9.60
CA ARG A 14 -4.32 10.50 -10.88
C ARG A 14 -3.30 9.39 -10.70
N PHE A 15 -2.40 9.52 -9.72
CA PHE A 15 -1.40 8.48 -9.43
C PHE A 15 -2.06 7.20 -8.90
N GLU A 16 -3.03 7.32 -8.00
CA GLU A 16 -3.77 6.16 -7.45
C GLU A 16 -4.58 5.40 -8.52
N ARG A 17 -4.93 6.07 -9.63
CA ARG A 17 -5.59 5.45 -10.81
C ARG A 17 -4.62 4.91 -11.86
N SER A 18 -3.32 5.13 -11.70
CA SER A 18 -2.33 4.70 -12.68
C SER A 18 -2.11 3.18 -12.65
N PRO A 19 -1.75 2.56 -13.79
CA PRO A 19 -1.36 1.15 -13.84
C PRO A 19 -0.10 0.87 -13.00
N GLU A 20 0.81 1.85 -12.85
CA GLU A 20 2.00 1.75 -12.00
C GLU A 20 1.63 1.56 -10.53
N PHE A 21 0.65 2.33 -10.03
CA PHE A 21 0.15 2.17 -8.67
C PHE A 21 -0.54 0.82 -8.49
N ALA A 22 -1.34 0.37 -9.46
CA ALA A 22 -1.95 -0.95 -9.43
C ALA A 22 -0.90 -2.08 -9.36
N ASN A 23 0.17 -1.99 -10.15
CA ASN A 23 1.27 -2.94 -10.14
C ASN A 23 2.01 -2.95 -8.79
N LYS A 24 2.36 -1.77 -8.25
CA LYS A 24 2.97 -1.64 -6.90
C LYS A 24 2.09 -2.22 -5.80
N VAL A 25 0.77 -1.99 -5.87
CA VAL A 25 -0.19 -2.57 -4.92
C VAL A 25 -0.23 -4.09 -5.04
N LYS A 26 -0.16 -4.64 -6.26
CA LYS A 26 -0.11 -6.09 -6.50
C LYS A 26 1.16 -6.71 -5.92
N GLU A 27 2.33 -6.12 -6.19
CA GLU A 27 3.62 -6.54 -5.62
C GLU A 27 3.57 -6.56 -4.08
N ILE A 28 3.06 -5.50 -3.46
CA ILE A 28 2.93 -5.43 -1.99
C ILE A 28 2.02 -6.54 -1.44
N LYS A 29 0.91 -6.84 -2.13
CA LYS A 29 0.01 -7.92 -1.72
C LYS A 29 0.70 -9.27 -1.82
N GLU A 30 1.43 -9.52 -2.89
CA GLU A 30 2.17 -10.78 -3.12
C GLU A 30 3.29 -10.97 -2.09
N GLU A 31 4.15 -9.96 -1.89
CA GLU A 31 5.21 -10.02 -0.88
C GLU A 31 4.67 -10.29 0.52
N VAL A 32 3.61 -9.55 0.90
CA VAL A 32 3.03 -9.71 2.24
C VAL A 32 2.37 -11.09 2.34
N ASN A 33 1.67 -11.56 1.31
CA ASN A 33 1.12 -12.92 1.33
C ASN A 33 2.21 -13.98 1.48
N GLN A 34 3.32 -13.89 0.73
CA GLN A 34 4.44 -14.81 0.84
C GLN A 34 5.04 -14.84 2.26
N GLN A 35 5.23 -13.66 2.89
CA GLN A 35 5.75 -13.58 4.26
C GLN A 35 4.89 -14.32 5.29
N TYR A 36 3.58 -14.34 5.11
CA TYR A 36 2.66 -14.96 6.06
C TYR A 36 2.14 -16.34 5.59
N ALA A 37 2.45 -16.77 4.37
CA ALA A 37 1.99 -18.05 3.82
C ALA A 37 2.46 -19.24 4.67
N LEU A 38 3.76 -19.29 4.99
CA LEU A 38 4.34 -20.35 5.83
C LEU A 38 3.79 -20.32 7.27
N ILE A 39 3.50 -19.13 7.79
CA ILE A 39 2.95 -18.95 9.14
C ILE A 39 1.48 -19.43 9.18
N LEU A 40 0.70 -19.13 8.14
CA LEU A 40 -0.69 -19.57 8.02
C LEU A 40 -0.80 -21.09 7.82
N LEU A 41 0.13 -21.70 7.08
CA LEU A 41 0.17 -23.14 6.87
C LEU A 41 0.58 -23.92 8.14
N SER A 42 1.45 -23.34 8.97
CA SER A 42 1.94 -23.98 10.20
C SER A 42 1.05 -23.76 11.42
N GLU A 43 0.19 -22.73 11.42
CA GLU A 43 -0.67 -22.42 12.57
C GLU A 43 -1.94 -23.30 12.59
N ARG A 44 -2.09 -24.12 13.63
CA ARG A 44 -3.27 -24.99 13.83
C ARG A 44 -4.44 -24.28 14.51
N SER A 45 -4.18 -23.22 15.28
CA SER A 45 -5.23 -22.52 16.00
C SER A 45 -6.00 -21.58 15.08
N TRP A 46 -7.31 -21.82 14.92
CA TRP A 46 -8.18 -20.97 14.11
C TRP A 46 -8.19 -19.51 14.57
N VAL A 47 -8.20 -19.26 15.89
CA VAL A 47 -8.17 -17.89 16.44
C VAL A 47 -6.86 -17.17 16.06
N ARG A 48 -5.72 -17.86 16.17
CA ARG A 48 -4.43 -17.29 15.77
C ARG A 48 -4.35 -17.06 14.26
N GLN A 49 -4.91 -17.95 13.45
CA GLN A 49 -5.04 -17.72 12.00
C GLN A 49 -5.84 -16.44 11.69
N GLN A 50 -6.93 -16.18 12.42
CA GLN A 50 -7.69 -14.93 12.24
C GLN A 50 -6.87 -13.70 12.63
N LEU A 51 -6.15 -13.74 13.75
CA LEU A 51 -5.24 -12.65 14.16
C LEU A 51 -4.15 -12.40 13.12
N ILE A 52 -3.59 -13.46 12.52
CA ILE A 52 -2.59 -13.35 11.44
C ILE A 52 -3.21 -12.69 10.20
N LYS A 53 -4.42 -13.09 9.79
CA LYS A 53 -5.15 -12.46 8.67
C LYS A 53 -5.42 -10.98 8.91
N ILE A 54 -5.78 -10.60 10.14
CA ILE A 54 -5.99 -9.19 10.52
C ILE A 54 -4.67 -8.42 10.42
N LYS A 55 -3.57 -8.95 10.97
CA LYS A 55 -2.23 -8.36 10.86
C LYS A 55 -1.82 -8.18 9.40
N LEU A 56 -2.10 -9.16 8.56
CA LEU A 56 -1.84 -9.13 7.11
C LEU A 56 -2.58 -7.96 6.46
N ARG A 57 -3.90 -7.84 6.70
CA ARG A 57 -4.72 -6.72 6.18
C ARG A 57 -4.20 -5.36 6.64
N ILE A 58 -3.83 -5.21 7.91
CA ILE A 58 -3.28 -3.96 8.44
C ILE A 58 -1.94 -3.63 7.77
N LYS A 59 -1.06 -4.62 7.58
CA LYS A 59 0.27 -4.42 6.97
C LYS A 59 0.16 -3.99 5.50
N VAL A 60 -0.73 -4.62 4.74
CA VAL A 60 -1.05 -4.22 3.36
C VAL A 60 -1.58 -2.78 3.34
N LYS A 61 -2.60 -2.46 4.15
CA LYS A 61 -3.16 -1.10 4.21
C LYS A 61 -2.10 -0.06 4.57
N ARG A 62 -1.22 -0.34 5.54
CA ARG A 62 -0.12 0.56 5.92
C ARG A 62 0.89 0.78 4.80
N ARG A 63 1.25 -0.27 4.05
CA ARG A 63 2.19 -0.16 2.92
C ARG A 63 1.57 0.61 1.74
N ILE A 64 0.29 0.37 1.43
CA ILE A 64 -0.44 1.14 0.42
C ILE A 64 -0.59 2.60 0.86
N ALA A 65 -0.90 2.85 2.13
CA ALA A 65 -0.96 4.20 2.67
C ALA A 65 0.39 4.92 2.53
N LYS A 66 1.52 4.24 2.76
CA LYS A 66 2.87 4.78 2.51
C LYS A 66 3.14 5.12 1.04
N LEU A 67 2.62 4.32 0.09
CA LEU A 67 2.69 4.67 -1.33
C LEU A 67 1.89 5.94 -1.66
N SER A 68 0.71 6.09 -1.06
CA SER A 68 -0.16 7.26 -1.27
C SER A 68 0.26 8.52 -0.49
N SER A 69 0.99 8.34 0.60
CA SER A 69 1.39 9.42 1.51
C SER A 69 2.66 10.10 1.00
N SER A 70 2.49 11.11 0.14
CA SER A 70 3.34 12.31 -0.08
C SER A 70 4.84 12.15 -0.38
N ARG A 71 5.54 11.08 0.03
CA ARG A 71 6.96 10.85 -0.25
C ARG A 71 7.23 10.50 -1.72
N ASN A 72 6.25 9.98 -2.46
CA ASN A 72 6.38 9.76 -3.91
C ASN A 72 5.94 10.97 -4.76
N LEU A 73 5.28 11.97 -4.18
CA LEU A 73 5.00 13.23 -4.89
C LEU A 73 6.27 14.08 -5.10
N HIS A 74 7.34 13.82 -4.33
CA HIS A 74 8.63 14.48 -4.49
C HIS A 74 9.53 13.88 -5.59
N LEU A 75 9.21 12.70 -6.14
CA LEU A 75 10.07 12.05 -7.14
C LEU A 75 9.86 12.53 -8.58
N LYS A 76 8.99 13.52 -8.81
CA LYS A 76 8.73 14.07 -10.16
C LYS A 76 8.95 15.59 -10.30
N TRP A 77 9.71 16.19 -9.38
CA TRP A 77 10.12 17.60 -9.44
C TRP A 77 11.64 17.81 -9.57
N ASN A 78 12.41 16.77 -9.95
CA ASN A 78 13.78 16.91 -10.44
C ASN A 78 13.83 16.64 -11.96
N CYS A 79 13.06 17.41 -12.71
CA CYS A 79 13.26 17.63 -14.14
C CYS A 79 13.11 19.12 -14.41
N ILE A 80 14.05 19.91 -13.88
CA ILE A 80 14.56 21.15 -14.47
C ILE A 80 16.06 21.16 -14.15
#